data_AF-A0A1L9C7B0-F1
#
_entry.id   AF-A0A1L9C7B0-F1
#
_cell.length_a   1.000
_cell.length_b   1.000
_cell.length_c   1.000
_cell.angle_alpha   90.00
_cell.angle_beta   90.00
_cell.angle_gamma   90.00
#
_symmetry.space_group_name_H-M   'P 1'
#
loop_
_entity.id
_entity.type
_entity.pdbx_description
1 polymer ?
#
loop_
_entity_poly.entity_id
_entity_poly.type
_entity_poly.pdbx_seq_one_letter_code
_entity_poly.pdbx_strand_id
1 'polypeptide(L)'
;MGSGKSLIIGLFAVIAGATLGIGGAVALMLMELNRYSPAGEILVTMGAFATGLALIMLGLNLLIKQEIGYTVVSAILYAIIIGGFISLYPEKWIYPNVSYIALGYLATTLFLIARIFKEMLTHLLEIKQHKLKNNPKNNSFFIALAQLIMMELTGNQEEEDQSKIGGEYIMNQDNEELKVTEELKEKPIEIAPEEEKEDSKKSKNKNEIQTDDTMAEAARKIFQKHFKKMQKHEMGTKVGRDIEELHDMRVAAMRIKAGFEVLNPYLDMKELGGYLKGIKRTRKALGNVRDMDVFLERIDHYCDELPEERKGELDFLKDNIEIERAKERGNMLEYLDGKRYNRFKKKFEDALGKKKYWKMENENSKGTPRPTSVREVFPTLVYGQYANVLAYEDKVGPDPHEAPLEVLHRLRIDVKILRYTFEFFQEVLGDEAKQTIKRLKSLQDNLGDMHDAAVAVELLNGFKESGHWGDKSTSDGEGKNNAVDGHIDAFIHYKEEEIKKLRDEFPAEWESITGPEFGKMFAESIAGMYSKKI
;
A
#
# COMPACT_ATOMS: atom_id res chain seq x y z
N MET A 1 -31.70 -15.62 -49.77
CA MET A 1 -32.11 -14.66 -48.71
C MET A 1 -30.84 -14.19 -48.03
N GLY A 2 -30.24 -13.02 -48.22
CA GLY A 2 -30.64 -11.70 -48.69
C GLY A 2 -29.75 -10.76 -47.89
N SER A 3 -28.61 -10.33 -48.46
CA SER A 3 -27.52 -9.60 -47.79
C SER A 3 -27.96 -8.35 -46.99
N GLY A 4 -29.13 -7.79 -47.30
CA GLY A 4 -29.72 -6.68 -46.54
C GLY A 4 -30.38 -7.08 -45.22
N LYS A 5 -30.93 -8.31 -45.11
CA LYS A 5 -31.58 -8.78 -43.88
C LYS A 5 -30.57 -9.06 -42.76
N SER A 6 -29.41 -9.65 -43.07
CA SER A 6 -28.35 -9.88 -42.09
C SER A 6 -27.73 -8.56 -41.58
N LEU A 7 -27.66 -7.54 -42.45
CA LEU A 7 -27.16 -6.21 -42.08
C LEU A 7 -28.10 -5.50 -41.10
N ILE A 8 -29.41 -5.56 -41.36
CA ILE A 8 -30.44 -4.98 -40.49
C ILE A 8 -30.50 -5.71 -39.14
N ILE A 9 -30.43 -7.04 -39.15
CA ILE A 9 -30.41 -7.85 -37.92
C ILE A 9 -29.14 -7.58 -37.10
N GLY A 10 -27.98 -7.48 -37.77
CA GLY A 10 -26.71 -7.15 -37.13
C GLY A 10 -26.73 -5.77 -36.47
N LEU A 11 -27.22 -4.75 -37.19
CA LEU A 11 -27.36 -3.39 -36.64
C LEU A 11 -28.33 -3.35 -35.45
N PHE A 12 -29.45 -4.07 -35.53
CA PHE A 12 -30.42 -4.16 -34.43
C PHE A 12 -29.80 -4.84 -33.19
N ALA A 13 -29.02 -5.91 -33.38
CA ALA A 13 -28.32 -6.59 -32.29
C ALA A 13 -27.27 -5.69 -31.61
N VAL A 14 -26.53 -4.87 -32.38
CA VAL A 14 -25.60 -3.88 -31.79
C VAL A 14 -26.36 -2.84 -30.97
N ILE A 15 -27.45 -2.29 -31.50
CA ILE A 15 -28.24 -1.27 -30.81
C ILE A 15 -28.86 -1.83 -29.52
N ALA A 16 -29.48 -3.01 -29.59
CA ALA A 16 -30.08 -3.69 -28.43
C ALA A 16 -29.02 -4.07 -27.38
N GLY A 17 -27.84 -4.50 -27.81
CA GLY A 17 -26.74 -4.80 -26.92
C GLY A 17 -26.17 -3.55 -26.24
N ALA A 18 -26.06 -2.43 -26.97
CA ALA A 18 -25.60 -1.16 -26.42
C ALA A 18 -26.59 -0.59 -25.38
N THR A 19 -27.90 -0.66 -25.64
CA THR A 19 -28.91 -0.22 -24.65
C THR A 19 -28.91 -1.08 -23.39
N LEU A 20 -28.79 -2.41 -23.53
CA LEU A 20 -28.67 -3.31 -22.37
C LEU A 20 -27.36 -3.11 -21.59
N GLY A 21 -26.24 -2.92 -22.30
CA GLY A 21 -24.94 -2.65 -21.69
C GLY A 21 -24.91 -1.32 -20.92
N ILE A 22 -25.47 -0.26 -21.50
CA ILE A 22 -25.62 1.04 -20.82
C ILE A 22 -26.57 0.91 -19.63
N GLY A 23 -27.69 0.20 -19.77
CA GLY A 23 -28.61 -0.07 -18.66
C GLY A 23 -27.94 -0.81 -17.51
N GLY A 24 -27.12 -1.83 -17.81
CA GLY A 24 -26.32 -2.55 -16.81
C GLY A 24 -25.26 -1.66 -16.14
N ALA A 25 -24.58 -0.81 -16.90
CA ALA A 25 -23.60 0.15 -16.36
C ALA A 25 -24.23 1.23 -15.48
N VAL A 26 -25.40 1.73 -15.86
CA VAL A 26 -26.18 2.67 -15.04
C VAL A 26 -26.69 1.99 -13.77
N ALA A 27 -27.17 0.75 -13.86
CA ALA A 27 -27.56 -0.03 -12.68
C ALA A 27 -26.38 -0.29 -11.74
N LEU A 28 -25.19 -0.59 -12.28
CA LEU A 28 -23.94 -0.70 -11.51
C LEU A 28 -23.57 0.59 -10.78
N MET A 29 -23.80 1.76 -11.39
CA MET A 29 -23.56 3.05 -10.74
C MET A 29 -24.63 3.41 -9.70
N LEU A 30 -25.88 3.00 -9.90
CA LEU A 30 -27.00 3.36 -9.02
C LEU A 30 -27.18 2.40 -7.83
N MET A 31 -26.83 1.12 -7.97
CA MET A 31 -27.15 0.10 -6.96
C MET A 31 -26.13 -0.02 -5.82
N GLU A 32 -25.08 0.81 -5.78
CA GLU A 32 -24.03 0.83 -4.73
C GLU A 32 -23.66 -0.59 -4.23
N LEU A 33 -23.40 -1.51 -5.17
CA LEU A 33 -23.19 -2.92 -4.86
C LEU A 33 -22.09 -3.06 -3.80
N ASN A 34 -22.43 -3.71 -2.69
CA ASN A 34 -21.52 -3.94 -1.58
C ASN A 34 -21.36 -5.45 -1.34
N ARG A 35 -20.44 -5.83 -0.45
CA ARG A 35 -20.12 -7.23 -0.14
C ARG A 35 -21.29 -8.08 0.41
N TYR A 36 -22.43 -7.46 0.71
CA TYR A 36 -23.64 -8.08 1.23
C TYR A 36 -24.85 -7.96 0.26
N SER A 37 -24.65 -7.45 -0.96
CA SER A 37 -25.75 -7.32 -1.94
C SER A 37 -26.36 -8.70 -2.26
N PRO A 38 -27.71 -8.82 -2.30
CA PRO A 38 -28.38 -10.07 -2.63
C PRO A 38 -27.96 -10.63 -3.99
N ALA A 39 -27.89 -11.96 -4.11
CA ALA A 39 -27.47 -12.65 -5.34
C ALA A 39 -28.32 -12.26 -6.57
N GLY A 40 -29.60 -11.94 -6.37
CA GLY A 40 -30.48 -11.46 -7.44
C GLY A 40 -30.06 -10.09 -8.01
N GLU A 41 -29.60 -9.16 -7.17
CA GLU A 41 -29.15 -7.83 -7.62
C GLU A 41 -27.84 -7.92 -8.41
N ILE A 42 -26.93 -8.78 -7.97
CA ILE A 42 -25.65 -9.05 -8.66
C ILE A 42 -25.91 -9.71 -10.02
N LEU A 43 -26.83 -10.69 -10.06
CA LEU A 43 -27.17 -11.40 -11.28
C LEU A 43 -27.85 -10.48 -12.32
N VAL A 44 -28.75 -9.60 -11.88
CA VAL A 44 -29.42 -8.65 -12.78
C VAL A 44 -28.43 -7.63 -13.34
N THR A 45 -27.56 -7.06 -12.50
CA THR A 45 -26.61 -6.02 -12.92
C THR A 45 -25.50 -6.56 -13.83
N MET A 46 -24.81 -7.61 -13.40
CA MET A 46 -23.75 -8.24 -14.19
C MET A 46 -24.30 -9.01 -15.39
N GLY A 47 -25.48 -9.63 -15.24
CA GLY A 47 -26.15 -10.35 -16.32
C GLY A 47 -26.61 -9.42 -17.45
N ALA A 48 -27.21 -8.27 -17.13
CA ALA A 48 -27.61 -7.30 -18.14
C ALA A 48 -26.40 -6.75 -18.93
N PHE A 49 -25.30 -6.45 -18.23
CA PHE A 49 -24.06 -6.01 -18.86
C PHE A 49 -23.46 -7.08 -19.78
N ALA A 50 -23.39 -8.33 -19.29
CA ALA A 50 -22.94 -9.50 -20.02
C ALA A 50 -23.74 -9.76 -21.30
N THR A 51 -25.07 -9.79 -21.19
CA THR A 51 -25.98 -10.01 -22.32
C THR A 51 -25.88 -8.87 -23.33
N GLY A 52 -25.75 -7.63 -22.86
CA GLY A 52 -25.53 -6.48 -23.72
C GLY A 52 -24.26 -6.62 -24.56
N LEU A 53 -23.15 -6.99 -23.93
CA LEU A 53 -21.87 -7.17 -24.61
C LEU A 53 -21.90 -8.33 -25.62
N ALA A 54 -22.54 -9.45 -25.27
CA ALA A 54 -22.73 -10.58 -26.18
C ALA A 54 -23.54 -10.21 -27.43
N LEU A 55 -24.60 -9.40 -27.28
CA LEU A 55 -25.42 -8.92 -28.41
C LEU A 55 -24.66 -7.94 -29.31
N ILE A 56 -23.84 -7.07 -28.73
CA ILE A 56 -22.95 -6.19 -29.52
C ILE A 56 -21.99 -7.03 -30.37
N MET A 57 -21.40 -8.07 -29.78
CA MET A 57 -20.48 -8.96 -30.49
C MET A 57 -21.18 -9.77 -31.59
N LEU A 58 -22.38 -10.30 -31.34
CA LEU A 58 -23.18 -10.97 -32.35
C LEU A 58 -23.53 -10.02 -33.50
N GLY A 59 -23.91 -8.78 -33.18
CA GLY A 59 -24.24 -7.77 -34.17
C GLY A 59 -23.05 -7.35 -35.04
N LEU A 60 -21.88 -7.13 -34.42
CA LEU A 60 -20.64 -6.84 -35.13
C LEU A 60 -20.22 -8.01 -36.04
N ASN A 61 -20.36 -9.25 -35.58
CA ASN A 61 -20.05 -10.44 -36.37
C ASN A 61 -20.93 -10.53 -37.65
N LEU A 62 -22.23 -10.29 -37.49
CA LEU A 62 -23.17 -10.27 -38.61
C LEU A 62 -22.92 -9.12 -39.60
N LEU A 63 -22.37 -8.00 -39.13
CA LEU A 63 -22.01 -6.84 -39.95
C LEU A 63 -20.70 -7.07 -40.74
N ILE A 64 -19.73 -7.78 -40.16
CA ILE A 64 -18.38 -7.96 -40.74
C ILE A 64 -18.27 -9.23 -41.61
N LYS A 65 -19.30 -10.10 -41.65
CA LYS A 65 -19.30 -11.39 -42.39
C LYS A 65 -18.08 -12.26 -42.02
N GLN A 66 -17.78 -12.40 -40.73
CA GLN A 66 -16.74 -13.34 -40.28
C GLN A 66 -17.30 -14.78 -40.20
N GLU A 67 -16.41 -15.78 -40.28
CA GLU A 67 -16.79 -17.19 -40.15
C GLU A 67 -17.38 -17.49 -38.77
N ILE A 68 -18.57 -18.11 -38.80
CA ILE A 68 -19.47 -18.37 -37.66
C ILE A 68 -18.83 -19.18 -36.51
N GLY A 69 -17.68 -19.82 -36.74
CA GLY A 69 -17.05 -20.74 -35.79
C GLY A 69 -16.66 -20.11 -34.46
N TYR A 70 -16.17 -18.86 -34.44
CA TYR A 70 -15.52 -18.32 -33.23
C TYR A 70 -16.47 -17.65 -32.22
N THR A 71 -17.63 -17.15 -32.66
CA THR A 71 -18.69 -16.68 -31.75
C THR A 71 -19.35 -17.82 -30.99
N VAL A 72 -19.42 -18.99 -31.62
CA VAL A 72 -19.89 -20.21 -30.95
C VAL A 72 -18.87 -20.64 -29.90
N VAL A 73 -17.56 -20.60 -30.22
CA VAL A 73 -16.50 -20.92 -29.26
C VAL A 73 -16.48 -19.96 -28.06
N SER A 74 -16.64 -18.64 -28.28
CA SER A 74 -16.68 -17.69 -27.16
C SER A 74 -17.93 -17.84 -26.30
N ALA A 75 -19.10 -18.08 -26.91
CA ALA A 75 -20.34 -18.36 -26.19
C ALA A 75 -20.26 -19.66 -25.37
N ILE A 76 -19.61 -20.69 -25.91
CA ILE A 76 -19.35 -21.94 -25.20
C ILE A 76 -18.40 -21.71 -24.03
N LEU A 77 -17.31 -20.97 -24.22
CA LEU A 77 -16.35 -20.65 -23.15
C LEU A 77 -17.03 -19.86 -22.02
N TYR A 78 -17.90 -18.92 -22.39
CA TYR A 78 -18.71 -18.15 -21.45
C TYR A 78 -19.67 -19.04 -20.64
N ALA A 79 -20.37 -19.94 -21.32
CA ALA A 79 -21.27 -20.90 -20.69
C ALA A 79 -20.53 -21.88 -19.75
N ILE A 80 -19.32 -22.31 -20.11
CA ILE A 80 -18.47 -23.17 -19.28
C ILE A 80 -18.01 -22.44 -18.02
N ILE A 81 -17.58 -21.18 -18.13
CA ILE A 81 -17.12 -20.38 -16.98
C ILE A 81 -18.28 -20.13 -16.00
N ILE A 82 -19.47 -19.78 -16.51
CA ILE A 82 -20.66 -19.57 -15.69
C ILE A 82 -21.14 -20.88 -15.07
N GLY A 83 -21.25 -21.95 -15.87
CA GLY A 83 -21.73 -23.25 -15.41
C GLY A 83 -20.81 -23.88 -14.37
N GLY A 84 -19.48 -23.79 -14.59
CA GLY A 84 -18.48 -24.23 -13.63
C GLY A 84 -18.58 -23.46 -12.31
N PHE A 85 -18.80 -22.15 -12.37
CA PHE A 85 -18.96 -21.35 -11.17
C PHE A 85 -20.26 -21.65 -10.39
N ILE A 86 -21.39 -21.79 -11.09
CA ILE A 86 -22.68 -22.16 -10.46
C ILE A 86 -22.58 -23.54 -9.78
N SER A 87 -21.87 -24.48 -10.40
CA SER A 87 -21.65 -25.82 -9.85
C SER A 87 -20.73 -25.80 -8.61
N LEU A 88 -19.67 -24.99 -8.64
CA LEU A 88 -18.70 -24.90 -7.54
C LEU A 88 -19.21 -24.05 -6.35
N TYR A 89 -20.11 -23.09 -6.59
CA TYR A 89 -20.57 -22.14 -5.58
C TYR A 89 -22.10 -21.90 -5.62
N PRO A 90 -22.93 -22.92 -5.35
CA PRO A 90 -24.39 -22.83 -5.47
C PRO A 90 -25.04 -21.83 -4.50
N GLU A 91 -24.44 -21.58 -3.32
CA GLU A 91 -25.03 -20.71 -2.28
C GLU A 91 -24.15 -19.52 -1.83
N LYS A 92 -23.00 -19.27 -2.49
CA LYS A 92 -22.02 -18.25 -2.02
C LYS A 92 -21.58 -17.28 -3.11
N TRP A 93 -22.50 -16.43 -3.54
CA TRP A 93 -22.23 -15.25 -4.38
C TRP A 93 -21.72 -14.07 -3.52
N ILE A 94 -20.67 -14.31 -2.73
CA ILE A 94 -20.07 -13.31 -1.82
C ILE A 94 -18.68 -12.93 -2.35
N TYR A 95 -18.30 -11.66 -2.23
CA TYR A 95 -16.94 -11.19 -2.53
C TYR A 95 -15.89 -12.02 -1.75
N PRO A 96 -14.83 -12.56 -2.39
CA PRO A 96 -14.30 -12.23 -3.72
C PRO A 96 -14.78 -13.14 -4.87
N ASN A 97 -15.71 -14.08 -4.63
CA ASN A 97 -16.10 -15.06 -5.64
C ASN A 97 -16.65 -14.43 -6.93
N VAL A 98 -17.40 -13.32 -6.79
CA VAL A 98 -17.92 -12.52 -7.91
C VAL A 98 -16.79 -11.81 -8.69
N SER A 99 -15.68 -11.48 -8.04
CA SER A 99 -14.52 -10.84 -8.68
C SER A 99 -13.78 -11.80 -9.61
N TYR A 100 -13.74 -13.10 -9.30
CA TYR A 100 -13.15 -14.09 -10.21
C TYR A 100 -13.96 -14.24 -11.50
N ILE A 101 -15.30 -14.18 -11.41
CA ILE A 101 -16.16 -14.14 -12.61
C ILE A 101 -15.92 -12.85 -13.40
N ALA A 102 -15.88 -11.70 -12.72
CA ALA A 102 -15.61 -10.41 -13.37
C ALA A 102 -14.25 -10.38 -14.08
N LEU A 103 -13.21 -11.01 -13.50
CA LEU A 103 -11.89 -11.15 -14.10
C LEU A 103 -11.92 -12.09 -15.32
N GLY A 104 -12.65 -13.22 -15.24
CA GLY A 104 -12.87 -14.09 -16.39
C GLY A 104 -13.59 -13.39 -17.55
N TYR A 105 -14.59 -12.57 -17.23
CA TYR A 105 -15.28 -11.73 -18.21
C TYR A 105 -14.38 -10.63 -18.79
N LEU A 106 -13.58 -9.96 -17.96
CA LEU A 106 -12.64 -8.95 -18.43
C LEU A 106 -11.61 -9.56 -19.38
N ALA A 107 -11.04 -10.72 -19.03
CA ALA A 107 -10.04 -11.40 -19.83
C ALA A 107 -10.59 -11.84 -21.20
N THR A 108 -11.78 -12.45 -21.22
CA THR A 108 -12.45 -12.87 -22.46
C THR A 108 -12.85 -11.67 -23.33
N THR A 109 -13.29 -10.58 -22.72
CA THR A 109 -13.63 -9.33 -23.42
C THR A 109 -12.40 -8.65 -24.01
N LEU A 110 -11.30 -8.57 -23.25
CA LEU A 110 -10.02 -8.01 -23.73
C LEU A 110 -9.42 -8.83 -24.86
N PHE A 111 -9.49 -10.17 -24.78
CA PHE A 111 -9.05 -11.05 -25.86
C PHE A 111 -9.84 -10.82 -27.15
N LEU A 112 -11.16 -10.65 -27.05
CA LEU A 112 -12.02 -10.35 -28.19
C LEU A 112 -11.72 -8.96 -28.79
N ILE A 113 -11.50 -7.95 -27.95
CA ILE A 113 -11.13 -6.59 -28.40
C ILE A 113 -9.78 -6.60 -29.13
N ALA A 114 -8.76 -7.23 -28.54
CA ALA A 114 -7.43 -7.33 -29.14
C ALA A 114 -7.48 -8.03 -30.50
N ARG A 115 -8.36 -9.02 -30.65
CA ARG A 115 -8.54 -9.74 -31.91
C ARG A 115 -9.26 -8.93 -32.98
N ILE A 116 -10.36 -8.24 -32.63
CA ILE A 116 -11.03 -7.30 -33.55
C ILE A 116 -10.04 -6.23 -34.02
N PHE A 117 -9.21 -5.72 -33.11
CA PHE A 117 -8.19 -4.73 -33.44
C PHE A 117 -7.15 -5.29 -34.41
N LYS A 118 -6.65 -6.51 -34.18
CA LYS A 118 -5.72 -7.20 -35.10
C LYS A 118 -6.33 -7.35 -36.50
N GLU A 119 -7.59 -7.77 -36.59
CA GLU A 119 -8.24 -8.06 -37.88
C GLU A 119 -8.60 -6.77 -38.64
N MET A 120 -9.01 -5.72 -37.92
CA MET A 120 -9.17 -4.37 -38.48
C MET A 120 -7.84 -3.81 -38.99
N LEU A 121 -6.74 -4.04 -38.27
CA LEU A 121 -5.41 -3.64 -38.69
C LEU A 121 -5.00 -4.38 -39.98
N THR A 122 -5.24 -5.70 -40.06
CA THR A 122 -4.99 -6.48 -41.29
C THR A 122 -5.80 -5.96 -42.47
N HIS A 123 -7.09 -5.68 -42.28
CA HIS A 123 -7.96 -5.19 -43.34
C HIS A 123 -7.60 -3.76 -43.79
N LEU A 124 -7.12 -2.91 -42.86
CA LEU A 124 -6.57 -1.59 -43.19
C LEU A 124 -5.24 -1.70 -43.94
N LEU A 125 -4.40 -2.69 -43.61
CA LEU A 125 -3.17 -2.98 -44.33
C LEU A 125 -3.45 -3.48 -45.75
N GLU A 126 -4.44 -4.34 -45.96
CA GLU A 126 -4.86 -4.81 -47.29
C GLU A 126 -5.42 -3.68 -48.17
N ILE A 127 -6.28 -2.81 -47.63
CA ILE A 127 -6.78 -1.63 -48.33
C ILE A 127 -5.63 -0.68 -48.70
N LYS A 128 -4.62 -0.54 -47.84
CA LYS A 128 -3.40 0.26 -48.12
C LYS A 128 -2.52 -0.38 -49.18
N GLN A 129 -2.33 -1.69 -49.19
CA GLN A 129 -1.56 -2.39 -50.23
C GLN A 129 -2.22 -2.23 -51.60
N HIS A 130 -3.55 -2.28 -51.67
CA HIS A 130 -4.30 -2.06 -52.92
C HIS A 130 -4.22 -0.59 -53.40
N LYS A 131 -4.13 0.39 -52.49
CA LYS A 131 -3.88 1.81 -52.84
C LYS A 131 -2.41 2.08 -53.24
N LEU A 132 -1.44 1.43 -52.60
CA LEU A 132 -0.01 1.55 -52.92
C LEU A 132 0.32 0.99 -54.31
N LYS A 133 -0.36 -0.09 -54.74
CA LYS A 133 -0.19 -0.68 -56.08
C LYS A 133 -0.71 0.21 -57.21
N ASN A 134 -1.65 1.13 -56.92
CA ASN A 134 -2.35 1.93 -57.92
C ASN A 134 -1.90 3.41 -58.00
N ASN A 135 -1.01 3.90 -57.13
CA ASN A 135 -0.48 5.25 -57.25
C ASN A 135 0.93 5.41 -56.61
N PRO A 136 2.02 5.19 -57.36
CA PRO A 136 3.38 5.11 -56.81
C PRO A 136 4.09 6.46 -56.62
N LYS A 137 3.49 7.60 -56.99
CA LYS A 137 4.22 8.89 -57.09
C LYS A 137 4.15 9.84 -55.90
N ASN A 138 3.37 9.55 -54.87
CA ASN A 138 3.35 10.36 -53.65
C ASN A 138 3.47 9.42 -52.46
N ASN A 139 4.64 9.36 -51.82
CA ASN A 139 4.82 9.11 -50.38
C ASN A 139 6.29 8.82 -50.01
N SER A 140 7.18 9.81 -50.07
CA SER A 140 8.53 9.68 -49.47
C SER A 140 8.48 9.60 -47.94
N PHE A 141 7.48 10.24 -47.32
CA PHE A 141 7.31 10.29 -45.87
C PHE A 141 6.94 8.92 -45.25
N PHE A 142 6.12 8.11 -45.94
CA PHE A 142 5.67 6.82 -45.41
C PHE A 142 6.66 5.68 -45.64
N ILE A 143 7.52 5.79 -46.66
CA ILE A 143 8.65 4.85 -46.85
C ILE A 143 9.66 5.05 -45.72
N ALA A 144 9.95 6.30 -45.35
CA ALA A 144 10.82 6.63 -44.22
C ALA A 144 10.27 6.11 -42.89
N LEU A 145 8.96 6.26 -42.65
CA LEU A 145 8.32 5.79 -41.42
C LEU A 145 8.24 4.26 -41.34
N ALA A 146 8.02 3.58 -42.47
CA ALA A 146 8.02 2.12 -42.54
C ALA A 146 9.44 1.54 -42.38
N GLN A 147 10.47 2.21 -42.92
CA GLN A 147 11.86 1.84 -42.68
C GLN A 147 12.25 2.03 -41.22
N LEU A 148 11.77 3.10 -40.55
CA LEU A 148 12.03 3.34 -39.13
C LEU A 148 11.41 2.26 -38.23
N ILE A 149 10.17 1.86 -38.51
CA ILE A 149 9.45 0.84 -37.74
C ILE A 149 10.03 -0.57 -38.00
N MET A 150 10.48 -0.86 -39.22
CA MET A 150 11.14 -2.13 -39.55
C MET A 150 12.54 -2.22 -38.94
N MET A 151 13.26 -1.10 -38.81
CA MET A 151 14.58 -1.03 -38.17
C MET A 151 14.52 -1.25 -36.65
N GLU A 152 13.39 -0.95 -36.02
CA GLU A 152 13.20 -1.11 -34.57
C GLU A 152 12.68 -2.49 -34.16
N LEU A 153 12.23 -3.32 -35.12
CA LEU A 153 11.65 -4.64 -34.87
C LEU A 153 12.59 -5.82 -35.20
N THR A 154 13.77 -5.57 -35.78
CA THR A 154 14.71 -6.64 -36.15
C THR A 154 16.16 -6.32 -35.75
N GLY A 155 16.52 -6.69 -34.52
CA GLY A 155 17.83 -7.31 -34.21
C GLY A 155 19.08 -6.42 -34.07
N ASN A 156 19.62 -6.47 -32.85
CA ASN A 156 20.93 -6.07 -32.31
C ASN A 156 22.20 -6.11 -33.20
N GLN A 157 23.15 -5.25 -32.77
CA GLN A 157 24.63 -5.22 -32.90
C GLN A 157 25.32 -4.90 -34.23
N GLU A 158 26.05 -3.78 -34.26
CA GLU A 158 27.51 -3.73 -34.53
C GLU A 158 28.10 -2.33 -34.21
N GLU A 159 29.37 -2.33 -33.78
CA GLU A 159 30.23 -1.21 -33.41
C GLU A 159 30.61 -0.32 -34.61
N GLU A 160 30.80 0.99 -34.39
CA GLU A 160 32.08 1.70 -34.54
C GLU A 160 31.91 3.24 -34.49
N ASP A 161 32.65 3.82 -33.55
CA ASP A 161 33.47 5.03 -33.63
C ASP A 161 33.03 6.20 -34.52
N GLN A 162 32.77 7.37 -33.91
CA GLN A 162 33.55 8.56 -34.23
C GLN A 162 33.39 9.69 -33.20
N SER A 163 34.51 9.90 -32.51
CA SER A 163 35.12 11.14 -31.99
C SER A 163 34.51 12.52 -32.33
N LYS A 164 34.74 13.43 -31.37
CA LYS A 164 34.79 14.91 -31.44
C LYS A 164 33.44 15.64 -31.30
N ILE A 165 33.22 16.20 -30.11
CA ILE A 165 33.39 17.64 -29.84
C ILE A 165 33.83 17.77 -28.38
N GLY A 166 35.08 18.20 -28.20
CA GLY A 166 35.60 18.71 -26.93
C GLY A 166 35.36 20.21 -26.81
N GLY A 167 35.51 20.71 -25.59
CA GLY A 167 35.36 22.12 -25.20
C GLY A 167 34.57 22.21 -23.90
N GLU A 168 35.10 21.72 -22.77
CA GLU A 168 35.99 22.49 -21.88
C GLU A 168 35.20 23.53 -21.06
N TYR A 169 35.12 23.35 -19.73
CA TYR A 169 35.56 24.33 -18.74
C TYR A 169 35.38 23.82 -17.29
N ILE A 170 36.54 23.51 -16.69
CA ILE A 170 37.01 23.84 -15.32
C ILE A 170 36.28 23.26 -14.11
N MET A 171 36.94 22.25 -13.53
CA MET A 171 37.02 21.95 -12.10
C MET A 171 37.67 23.12 -11.34
N ASN A 172 37.04 23.59 -10.27
CA ASN A 172 37.75 24.21 -9.15
C ASN A 172 37.40 23.44 -7.88
N GLN A 173 38.39 22.69 -7.40
CA GLN A 173 38.55 22.35 -6.00
C GLN A 173 38.94 23.63 -5.27
N ASP A 174 38.29 23.92 -4.14
CA ASP A 174 38.95 24.64 -3.05
C ASP A 174 38.56 23.95 -1.74
N ASN A 175 39.60 23.44 -1.09
CA ASN A 175 39.61 22.99 0.29
C ASN A 175 39.43 24.19 1.21
N GLU A 176 38.62 24.06 2.25
CA GLU A 176 38.92 24.72 3.53
C GLU A 176 38.69 23.73 4.67
N GLU A 177 39.80 23.27 5.22
CA GLU A 177 39.91 22.65 6.53
C GLU A 177 39.43 23.64 7.60
N LEU A 178 38.61 23.17 8.55
CA LEU A 178 38.50 23.83 9.85
C LEU A 178 38.73 22.82 10.96
N LYS A 179 39.86 23.00 11.63
CA LYS A 179 40.33 22.23 12.78
C LYS A 179 39.57 22.61 14.05
N VAL A 180 39.14 21.55 14.75
CA VAL A 180 39.29 21.26 16.19
C VAL A 180 38.73 22.26 17.21
N THR A 181 37.82 21.76 18.06
CA THR A 181 38.04 21.69 19.52
C THR A 181 37.17 20.60 20.14
N GLU A 182 37.84 19.61 20.75
CA GLU A 182 37.30 18.69 21.75
C GLU A 182 36.90 19.46 23.00
N GLU A 183 35.75 19.11 23.58
CA GLU A 183 35.55 18.83 25.01
C GLU A 183 34.04 18.81 25.28
N LEU A 184 33.50 17.63 25.60
CA LEU A 184 32.57 17.39 26.72
C LEU A 184 32.23 15.89 26.74
N LYS A 185 32.82 15.18 27.69
CA LYS A 185 32.57 13.78 28.01
C LYS A 185 31.26 13.60 28.79
N GLU A 186 30.59 12.50 28.45
CA GLU A 186 29.80 11.57 29.30
C GLU A 186 28.63 12.10 30.14
N LYS A 187 27.41 11.64 29.81
CA LYS A 187 26.71 10.60 30.62
C LYS A 187 25.43 10.06 29.95
N PRO A 188 25.03 8.81 30.23
CA PRO A 188 23.85 8.16 29.65
C PRO A 188 22.57 8.73 30.27
N ILE A 189 21.54 8.96 29.45
CA ILE A 189 20.20 9.34 29.93
C ILE A 189 19.34 8.08 29.98
N GLU A 190 19.09 7.59 31.19
CA GLU A 190 17.99 6.67 31.49
C GLU A 190 16.65 7.34 31.12
N ILE A 191 15.87 6.69 30.26
CA ILE A 191 14.49 7.10 29.96
C ILE A 191 13.61 6.60 31.11
N ALA A 192 13.48 7.43 32.15
CA ALA A 192 12.43 7.32 33.16
C ALA A 192 11.16 8.07 32.69
N PRO A 193 9.95 7.62 33.06
CA PRO A 193 8.70 8.14 32.53
C PRO A 193 8.44 9.57 33.02
N GLU A 194 8.05 10.47 32.11
CA GLU A 194 7.60 11.83 32.46
C GLU A 194 6.33 11.75 33.32
N GLU A 195 6.47 12.00 34.62
CA GLU A 195 5.39 12.40 35.51
C GLU A 195 5.03 13.87 35.24
N GLU A 196 3.91 14.10 34.56
CA GLU A 196 3.25 15.41 34.55
C GLU A 196 2.73 15.72 35.97
N LYS A 197 3.33 16.72 36.61
CA LYS A 197 2.83 17.24 37.88
C LYS A 197 1.51 17.98 37.69
N GLU A 198 0.52 17.47 38.39
CA GLU A 198 -0.78 18.05 38.68
C GLU A 198 -0.61 19.33 39.51
N ASP A 199 -0.93 20.51 38.94
CA ASP A 199 -1.68 21.55 39.66
C ASP A 199 -2.11 22.72 38.74
N SER A 200 -3.34 22.66 38.22
CA SER A 200 -4.35 23.73 38.34
C SER A 200 -5.54 23.47 37.41
N LYS A 201 -6.70 23.22 38.04
CA LYS A 201 -8.00 22.97 37.41
C LYS A 201 -8.50 24.18 36.60
N LYS A 202 -9.16 23.86 35.47
CA LYS A 202 -10.10 24.64 34.65
C LYS A 202 -9.51 25.46 33.48
N SER A 203 -8.93 24.75 32.52
CA SER A 203 -9.13 25.01 31.09
C SER A 203 -9.28 23.65 30.42
N LYS A 204 -10.51 23.22 30.06
CA LYS A 204 -10.71 21.99 29.28
C LYS A 204 -9.86 22.14 28.01
N ASN A 205 -8.84 21.30 27.86
CA ASN A 205 -7.86 21.39 26.79
C ASN A 205 -8.62 21.20 25.46
N LYS A 206 -8.79 22.28 24.70
CA LYS A 206 -9.71 22.35 23.54
C LYS A 206 -9.39 21.34 22.41
N ASN A 207 -8.22 20.70 22.48
CA ASN A 207 -7.74 19.72 21.50
C ASN A 207 -7.87 18.26 21.94
N GLU A 208 -8.30 17.98 23.17
CA GLU A 208 -8.54 16.61 23.63
C GLU A 208 -9.81 16.03 22.99
N ILE A 209 -9.78 14.73 22.72
CA ILE A 209 -10.94 14.00 22.21
C ILE A 209 -11.97 13.86 23.32
N GLN A 210 -13.24 14.03 22.98
CA GLN A 210 -14.37 13.88 23.90
C GLN A 210 -15.28 12.75 23.40
N THR A 211 -16.01 12.11 24.32
CA THR A 211 -16.92 11.00 24.02
C THR A 211 -18.03 11.38 23.04
N ASP A 212 -18.43 12.65 23.07
CA ASP A 212 -19.51 13.21 22.26
C ASP A 212 -19.00 13.86 20.95
N ASP A 213 -17.68 13.89 20.72
CA ASP A 213 -17.16 14.28 19.41
C ASP A 213 -17.67 13.31 18.35
N THR A 214 -17.95 13.80 17.14
CA THR A 214 -18.14 12.91 16.00
C THR A 214 -16.83 12.21 15.66
N MET A 215 -16.90 11.02 15.05
CA MET A 215 -15.70 10.32 14.57
C MET A 215 -14.85 11.16 13.61
N ALA A 216 -15.50 12.01 12.80
CA ALA A 216 -14.80 12.95 11.92
C ALA A 216 -14.06 14.06 12.71
N GLU A 217 -14.66 14.61 13.76
CA GLU A 217 -13.99 15.61 14.62
C GLU A 217 -12.86 14.98 15.44
N ALA A 218 -13.06 13.76 15.96
CA ALA A 218 -12.00 13.01 16.61
C ALA A 218 -10.82 12.75 15.66
N ALA A 219 -11.10 12.34 14.41
CA ALA A 219 -10.07 12.21 13.37
C ALA A 219 -9.31 13.52 13.13
N ARG A 220 -10.02 14.65 13.06
CA ARG A 220 -9.41 15.97 12.92
C ARG A 220 -8.42 16.25 14.05
N LYS A 221 -8.82 16.00 15.30
CA LYS A 221 -7.97 16.21 16.50
C LYS A 221 -6.75 15.30 16.48
N ILE A 222 -6.92 14.01 16.16
CA ILE A 222 -5.82 13.04 16.01
C ILE A 222 -4.82 13.50 14.95
N PHE A 223 -5.32 13.85 13.76
CA PHE A 223 -4.46 14.31 12.67
C PHE A 223 -3.79 15.63 12.99
N GLN A 224 -4.47 16.56 13.66
CA GLN A 224 -3.88 17.82 14.08
C GLN A 224 -2.74 17.62 15.10
N LYS A 225 -2.92 16.73 16.08
CA LYS A 225 -1.90 16.35 17.06
C LYS A 225 -0.63 15.83 16.38
N HIS A 226 -0.77 14.81 15.53
CA HIS A 226 0.38 14.20 14.86
C HIS A 226 0.97 15.09 13.77
N PHE A 227 0.17 15.90 13.07
CA PHE A 227 0.69 16.81 12.05
C PHE A 227 1.50 17.95 12.66
N LYS A 228 1.16 18.42 13.86
CA LYS A 228 2.02 19.33 14.63
C LYS A 228 3.34 18.67 15.03
N LYS A 229 3.32 17.42 15.52
CA LYS A 229 4.56 16.67 15.83
C LYS A 229 5.43 16.52 14.57
N MET A 230 4.84 16.13 13.44
CA MET A 230 5.55 16.00 12.17
C MET A 230 6.23 17.32 11.74
N GLN A 231 5.55 18.46 11.91
CA GLN A 231 6.14 19.77 11.58
C GLN A 231 7.23 20.19 12.55
N LYS A 232 7.08 19.89 13.85
CA LYS A 232 8.09 20.18 14.89
C LYS A 232 9.45 19.58 14.52
N HIS A 233 9.45 18.34 14.04
CA HIS A 233 10.66 17.60 13.72
C HIS A 233 11.17 17.78 12.27
N GLU A 234 10.48 18.60 11.46
CA GLU A 234 10.84 18.80 10.05
C GLU A 234 12.22 19.46 9.89
N MET A 235 12.49 20.52 10.65
CA MET A 235 13.77 21.22 10.56
C MET A 235 14.92 20.38 11.10
N GLY A 236 14.71 19.66 12.21
CA GLY A 236 15.69 18.72 12.75
C GLY A 236 16.04 17.63 11.75
N THR A 237 15.04 17.06 11.08
CA THR A 237 15.22 16.05 10.02
C THR A 237 16.06 16.58 8.87
N LYS A 238 15.78 17.81 8.41
CA LYS A 238 16.54 18.46 7.32
C LYS A 238 18.00 18.69 7.71
N VAL A 239 18.24 19.19 8.91
CA VAL A 239 19.58 19.45 9.42
C VAL A 239 20.35 18.14 9.64
N GLY A 240 19.70 17.11 10.19
CA GLY A 240 20.26 15.76 10.39
C GLY A 240 21.38 15.65 11.41
N ARG A 241 21.44 16.55 12.40
CA ARG A 241 22.38 16.42 13.54
C ARG A 241 21.97 15.29 14.50
N ASP A 242 20.67 15.06 14.62
CA ASP A 242 20.09 14.04 15.47
C ASP A 242 19.22 13.12 14.59
N ILE A 243 19.48 11.81 14.66
CA ILE A 243 18.73 10.79 13.93
C ILE A 243 17.29 10.64 14.46
N GLU A 244 17.06 11.01 15.72
CA GLU A 244 15.74 10.90 16.35
C GLU A 244 14.75 11.91 15.76
N GLU A 245 15.22 13.04 15.25
CA GLU A 245 14.36 14.00 14.53
C GLU A 245 13.70 13.35 13.30
N LEU A 246 14.47 12.57 12.52
CA LEU A 246 13.94 11.81 11.39
C LEU A 246 12.99 10.70 11.87
N HIS A 247 13.37 9.98 12.93
CA HIS A 247 12.53 8.95 13.54
C HIS A 247 11.16 9.50 13.93
N ASP A 248 11.15 10.57 14.73
CA ASP A 248 9.92 11.18 15.26
C ASP A 248 9.05 11.80 14.17
N MET A 249 9.65 12.45 13.17
CA MET A 249 8.91 12.96 12.01
C MET A 249 8.24 11.81 11.25
N ARG A 250 8.96 10.70 11.01
CA ARG A 250 8.42 9.50 10.36
C ARG A 250 7.31 8.86 11.18
N VAL A 251 7.49 8.72 12.50
CA VAL A 251 6.47 8.17 13.39
C VAL A 251 5.20 9.02 13.33
N ALA A 252 5.32 10.35 13.38
CA ALA A 252 4.17 11.24 13.26
C ALA A 252 3.44 11.07 11.91
N ALA A 253 4.17 10.99 10.79
CA ALA A 253 3.58 10.72 9.48
C ALA A 253 2.91 9.34 9.40
N MET A 254 3.53 8.31 10.02
CA MET A 254 2.97 6.96 10.12
C MET A 254 1.66 6.96 10.92
N ARG A 255 1.61 7.67 12.04
CA ARG A 255 0.41 7.81 12.89
C ARG A 255 -0.74 8.48 12.14
N ILE A 256 -0.47 9.51 11.33
CA ILE A 256 -1.49 10.10 10.45
C ILE A 256 -2.00 9.08 9.42
N LYS A 257 -1.10 8.33 8.77
CA LYS A 257 -1.46 7.27 7.82
C LYS A 257 -2.31 6.17 8.47
N ALA A 258 -1.96 5.76 9.68
CA ALA A 258 -2.73 4.81 10.47
C ALA A 258 -4.12 5.35 10.85
N GLY A 259 -4.21 6.61 11.25
CA GLY A 259 -5.50 7.24 11.53
C GLY A 259 -6.40 7.27 10.29
N PHE A 260 -5.83 7.50 9.09
CA PHE A 260 -6.59 7.35 7.85
C PHE A 260 -7.06 5.91 7.62
N GLU A 261 -6.26 4.89 7.95
CA GLU A 261 -6.65 3.48 7.79
C GLU A 261 -7.80 3.10 8.74
N VAL A 262 -7.70 3.50 10.01
CA VAL A 262 -8.72 3.22 11.02
C VAL A 262 -10.01 3.99 10.78
N LEU A 263 -9.89 5.27 10.43
CA LEU A 263 -11.02 6.20 10.41
C LEU A 263 -11.61 6.40 9.01
N ASN A 264 -11.06 5.74 7.98
CA ASN A 264 -11.54 5.81 6.60
C ASN A 264 -13.08 5.74 6.45
N PRO A 265 -13.80 4.83 7.15
CA PRO A 265 -15.26 4.72 7.01
C PRO A 265 -16.05 5.95 7.49
N TYR A 266 -15.41 6.86 8.23
CA TYR A 266 -16.02 8.04 8.85
C TYR A 266 -15.50 9.36 8.25
N LEU A 267 -14.72 9.29 7.18
CA LEU A 267 -14.08 10.42 6.54
C LEU A 267 -14.62 10.62 5.11
N ASP A 268 -14.79 11.87 4.70
CA ASP A 268 -15.03 12.19 3.29
C ASP A 268 -13.71 12.03 2.51
N MET A 269 -13.52 10.84 1.95
CA MET A 269 -12.31 10.52 1.19
C MET A 269 -12.23 11.21 -0.18
N LYS A 270 -13.33 11.78 -0.68
CA LYS A 270 -13.28 12.63 -1.89
C LYS A 270 -12.52 13.91 -1.59
N GLU A 271 -12.80 14.52 -0.44
CA GLU A 271 -12.12 15.73 0.04
C GLU A 271 -10.74 15.41 0.64
N LEU A 272 -10.63 14.32 1.42
CA LEU A 272 -9.44 14.05 2.24
C LEU A 272 -8.41 13.11 1.58
N GLY A 273 -8.79 12.35 0.56
CA GLY A 273 -7.92 11.36 -0.08
C GLY A 273 -6.65 11.96 -0.72
N GLY A 274 -6.69 13.23 -1.11
CA GLY A 274 -5.52 13.97 -1.57
C GLY A 274 -4.43 14.13 -0.51
N TYR A 275 -4.83 14.32 0.76
CA TYR A 275 -3.91 14.47 1.89
C TYR A 275 -3.27 13.14 2.28
N LEU A 276 -4.02 12.04 2.25
CA LEU A 276 -3.47 10.70 2.44
C LEU A 276 -2.37 10.40 1.40
N LYS A 277 -2.56 10.79 0.14
CA LYS A 277 -1.50 10.69 -0.90
C LYS A 277 -0.28 11.55 -0.56
N GLY A 278 -0.48 12.72 0.05
CA GLY A 278 0.61 13.57 0.55
C GLY A 278 1.42 12.86 1.64
N ILE A 279 0.73 12.42 2.70
CA ILE A 279 1.31 11.69 3.83
C ILE A 279 2.04 10.42 3.39
N LYS A 280 1.46 9.63 2.45
CA LYS A 280 2.12 8.43 1.92
C LYS A 280 3.45 8.76 1.24
N ARG A 281 3.54 9.88 0.50
CA ARG A 281 4.80 10.31 -0.13
C ARG A 281 5.81 10.79 0.90
N THR A 282 5.37 11.58 1.88
CA THR A 282 6.23 12.01 2.99
C THR A 282 6.79 10.80 3.73
N ARG A 283 5.93 9.86 4.13
CA ARG A 283 6.36 8.62 4.79
C ARG A 283 7.36 7.81 3.96
N LYS A 284 7.16 7.74 2.63
CA LYS A 284 8.09 7.02 1.75
C LYS A 284 9.46 7.71 1.72
N ALA A 285 9.50 9.03 1.50
CA ALA A 285 10.75 9.79 1.45
C ALA A 285 11.54 9.71 2.77
N LEU A 286 10.87 9.92 3.92
CA LEU A 286 11.49 9.74 5.24
C LEU A 286 11.90 8.28 5.47
N GLY A 287 11.14 7.36 4.88
CA GLY A 287 11.28 5.95 5.17
C GLY A 287 12.50 5.32 4.54
N ASN A 288 12.77 5.67 3.29
CA ASN A 288 13.94 5.20 2.56
C ASN A 288 15.27 5.48 3.28
N VAL A 289 15.35 6.58 4.04
CA VAL A 289 16.52 6.91 4.87
C VAL A 289 16.49 6.15 6.20
N ARG A 290 15.36 6.23 6.94
CA ARG A 290 15.27 5.63 8.29
C ARG A 290 15.38 4.11 8.28
N ASP A 291 14.90 3.44 7.23
CA ASP A 291 15.02 1.99 7.13
C ASP A 291 16.51 1.58 7.05
N MET A 292 17.37 2.38 6.42
CA MET A 292 18.82 2.16 6.39
C MET A 292 19.48 2.53 7.72
N ASP A 293 19.07 3.62 8.40
CA ASP A 293 19.56 3.94 9.75
C ASP A 293 19.35 2.77 10.71
N VAL A 294 18.13 2.21 10.73
CA VAL A 294 17.77 1.09 11.60
C VAL A 294 18.55 -0.17 11.21
N PHE A 295 18.82 -0.37 9.93
CA PHE A 295 19.61 -1.51 9.49
C PHE A 295 21.09 -1.39 9.90
N LEU A 296 21.69 -0.21 9.74
CA LEU A 296 23.06 0.07 10.20
C LEU A 296 23.18 -0.14 11.72
N GLU A 297 22.24 0.37 12.50
CA GLU A 297 22.19 0.17 13.96
C GLU A 297 22.14 -1.32 14.34
N ARG A 298 21.43 -2.15 13.56
CA ARG A 298 21.40 -3.61 13.77
C ARG A 298 22.71 -4.30 13.42
N ILE A 299 23.43 -3.81 12.40
CA ILE A 299 24.76 -4.31 12.08
C ILE A 299 25.73 -3.92 13.21
N ASP A 300 25.67 -2.69 13.69
CA ASP A 300 26.50 -2.21 14.80
C ASP A 300 26.31 -3.05 16.06
N HIS A 301 25.05 -3.30 16.47
CA HIS A 301 24.76 -4.19 17.60
C HIS A 301 25.33 -5.60 17.42
N TYR A 302 25.26 -6.17 16.21
CA TYR A 302 25.87 -7.48 15.95
C TYR A 302 27.40 -7.43 16.04
N CYS A 303 28.03 -6.41 15.45
CA CYS A 303 29.48 -6.22 15.53
C CYS A 303 29.96 -6.01 16.98
N ASP A 304 29.18 -5.35 17.83
CA ASP A 304 29.52 -5.11 19.24
C ASP A 304 29.59 -6.40 20.07
N GLU A 305 28.88 -7.46 19.65
CA GLU A 305 28.93 -8.79 20.28
C GLU A 305 30.15 -9.63 19.82
N LEU A 306 30.85 -9.20 18.77
CA LEU A 306 32.01 -9.91 18.22
C LEU A 306 33.32 -9.51 18.95
N PRO A 307 34.34 -10.40 18.95
CA PRO A 307 35.70 -10.04 19.34
C PRO A 307 36.24 -8.83 18.56
N GLU A 308 37.12 -8.02 19.16
CA GLU A 308 37.66 -6.79 18.56
C GLU A 308 38.25 -7.00 17.16
N GLU A 309 38.90 -8.13 16.92
CA GLU A 309 39.52 -8.45 15.63
C GLU A 309 38.48 -8.67 14.49
N ARG A 310 37.21 -8.89 14.86
CA ARG A 310 36.11 -9.25 13.96
C ARG A 310 35.06 -8.13 13.79
N LYS A 311 35.22 -6.99 14.48
CA LYS A 311 34.23 -5.90 14.42
C LYS A 311 34.11 -5.26 13.02
N GLY A 312 35.21 -5.26 12.25
CA GLY A 312 35.25 -4.76 10.87
C GLY A 312 34.78 -5.74 9.80
N GLU A 313 34.27 -6.92 10.17
CA GLU A 313 33.89 -7.97 9.21
C GLU A 313 32.74 -7.57 8.26
N LEU A 314 31.91 -6.59 8.66
CA LEU A 314 30.77 -6.11 7.88
C LEU A 314 30.97 -4.69 7.31
N ASP A 315 32.19 -4.13 7.35
CA ASP A 315 32.46 -2.77 6.89
C ASP A 315 32.08 -2.57 5.41
N PHE A 316 32.36 -3.55 4.55
CA PHE A 316 31.95 -3.48 3.14
C PHE A 316 30.43 -3.35 2.96
N LEU A 317 29.64 -4.05 3.77
CA LEU A 317 28.19 -3.96 3.73
C LEU A 317 27.73 -2.58 4.25
N LYS A 318 28.33 -2.11 5.36
CA LYS A 318 28.04 -0.77 5.93
C LYS A 318 28.32 0.32 4.91
N ASP A 319 29.48 0.32 4.27
CA ASP A 319 29.87 1.31 3.25
C ASP A 319 28.84 1.38 2.10
N ASN A 320 28.38 0.23 1.61
CA ASN A 320 27.35 0.18 0.57
C ASN A 320 26.00 0.76 1.03
N ILE A 321 25.59 0.44 2.25
CA ILE A 321 24.35 0.99 2.83
C ILE A 321 24.48 2.50 3.04
N GLU A 322 25.63 2.99 3.50
CA GLU A 322 25.90 4.40 3.72
C GLU A 322 25.85 5.22 2.42
N ILE A 323 26.37 4.67 1.32
CA ILE A 323 26.29 5.29 -0.01
C ILE A 323 24.82 5.44 -0.44
N GLU A 324 24.03 4.37 -0.37
CA GLU A 324 22.60 4.43 -0.72
C GLU A 324 21.81 5.32 0.24
N ARG A 325 22.18 5.34 1.53
CA ARG A 325 21.59 6.23 2.53
C ARG A 325 21.86 7.69 2.20
N ALA A 326 23.08 8.05 1.79
CA ALA A 326 23.43 9.41 1.41
C ALA A 326 22.61 9.88 0.19
N LYS A 327 22.43 9.01 -0.80
CA LYS A 327 21.57 9.23 -1.97
C LYS A 327 20.10 9.41 -1.59
N GLU A 328 19.53 8.52 -0.79
CA GLU A 328 18.15 8.63 -0.33
C GLU A 328 17.93 9.85 0.58
N ARG A 329 18.95 10.25 1.34
CA ARG A 329 18.95 11.51 2.10
C ARG A 329 18.87 12.71 1.15
N GLY A 330 19.62 12.72 0.06
CA GLY A 330 19.50 13.74 -1.00
C GLY A 330 18.08 13.82 -1.57
N ASN A 331 17.51 12.67 -1.95
CA ASN A 331 16.13 12.57 -2.46
C ASN A 331 15.09 13.08 -1.44
N MET A 332 15.28 12.75 -0.17
CA MET A 332 14.42 13.21 0.93
C MET A 332 14.48 14.73 1.08
N LEU A 333 15.68 15.32 1.08
CA LEU A 333 15.86 16.77 1.20
C LEU A 333 15.22 17.51 0.01
N GLU A 334 15.47 17.06 -1.22
CA GLU A 334 14.85 17.63 -2.42
C GLU A 334 13.31 17.60 -2.31
N TYR A 335 12.75 16.49 -1.83
CA TYR A 335 11.31 16.38 -1.63
C TYR A 335 10.79 17.34 -0.56
N LEU A 336 11.45 17.43 0.61
CA LEU A 336 11.03 18.27 1.73
C LEU A 336 11.21 19.78 1.46
N ASP A 337 12.13 20.17 0.58
CA ASP A 337 12.28 21.55 0.10
C ASP A 337 11.41 21.85 -1.12
N GLY A 338 10.96 20.81 -1.81
CA GLY A 338 10.14 20.90 -3.01
C GLY A 338 8.79 21.60 -2.81
N LYS A 339 8.35 22.33 -3.86
CA LYS A 339 7.04 23.01 -3.92
C LYS A 339 5.86 22.06 -3.66
N ARG A 340 6.02 20.77 -3.98
CA ARG A 340 4.99 19.75 -3.79
C ARG A 340 4.71 19.49 -2.32
N TYR A 341 5.74 19.27 -1.52
CA TYR A 341 5.61 19.03 -0.08
C TYR A 341 5.05 20.28 0.61
N ASN A 342 5.61 21.46 0.32
CA ASN A 342 5.14 22.72 0.89
C ASN A 342 3.66 23.03 0.57
N ARG A 343 3.19 22.75 -0.66
CA ARG A 343 1.76 22.85 -1.00
C ARG A 343 0.91 21.85 -0.22
N PHE A 344 1.37 20.62 -0.07
CA PHE A 344 0.66 19.62 0.72
C PHE A 344 0.54 20.06 2.18
N LYS A 345 1.66 20.48 2.80
CA LYS A 345 1.72 20.95 4.18
C LYS A 345 0.70 22.06 4.44
N LYS A 346 0.76 23.14 3.63
CA LYS A 346 -0.17 24.27 3.74
C LYS A 346 -1.63 23.87 3.56
N LYS A 347 -1.95 23.09 2.52
CA LYS A 347 -3.34 22.67 2.27
C LYS A 347 -3.89 21.77 3.37
N PHE A 348 -3.06 20.87 3.91
CA PHE A 348 -3.50 19.98 4.97
C PHE A 348 -3.71 20.74 6.28
N GLU A 349 -2.84 21.70 6.60
CA GLU A 349 -3.04 22.64 7.71
C GLU A 349 -4.35 23.42 7.58
N ASP A 350 -4.61 24.00 6.40
CA ASP A 350 -5.86 24.71 6.09
C ASP A 350 -7.09 23.81 6.28
N ALA A 351 -6.99 22.55 5.86
CA ALA A 351 -8.07 21.57 6.02
C ALA A 351 -8.32 21.23 7.49
N LEU A 352 -7.27 21.03 8.29
CA LEU A 352 -7.35 20.75 9.72
C LEU A 352 -7.94 21.93 10.53
N GLY A 353 -7.76 23.16 10.04
CA GLY A 353 -8.34 24.37 10.64
C GLY A 353 -9.81 24.62 10.28
N LYS A 354 -10.33 24.02 9.21
CA LYS A 354 -11.67 24.26 8.68
C LYS A 354 -12.63 23.12 9.06
N LYS A 355 -13.43 23.32 10.13
CA LYS A 355 -14.43 22.35 10.62
C LYS A 355 -15.39 21.80 9.56
N LYS A 356 -15.64 22.53 8.47
CA LYS A 356 -16.52 22.07 7.37
C LYS A 356 -16.07 20.75 6.72
N TYR A 357 -14.77 20.43 6.73
CA TYR A 357 -14.23 19.19 6.16
C TYR A 357 -14.37 17.97 7.10
N TRP A 358 -14.80 18.20 8.34
CA TRP A 358 -14.82 17.21 9.42
C TRP A 358 -16.24 17.04 9.95
N LYS A 359 -17.22 17.15 9.05
CA LYS A 359 -18.62 16.92 9.34
C LYS A 359 -18.98 15.48 9.02
N MET A 360 -19.91 14.95 9.79
CA MET A 360 -20.51 13.65 9.56
C MET A 360 -22.02 13.83 9.67
N GLU A 361 -22.75 13.29 8.71
CA GLU A 361 -24.21 13.28 8.76
C GLU A 361 -24.65 12.23 9.79
N ASN A 362 -25.60 12.60 10.64
CA ASN A 362 -26.19 11.75 11.67
C ASN A 362 -27.36 10.91 11.16
N GLU A 363 -27.67 11.01 9.88
CA GLU A 363 -28.72 10.28 9.20
C GLU A 363 -28.13 9.60 7.95
N ASN A 364 -28.73 8.49 7.52
CA ASN A 364 -28.45 7.92 6.21
C ASN A 364 -29.34 8.54 5.12
N SER A 365 -29.18 8.11 3.87
CA SER A 365 -29.97 8.59 2.72
C SER A 365 -31.49 8.40 2.85
N LYS A 366 -31.96 7.64 3.84
CA LYS A 366 -33.38 7.39 4.14
C LYS A 366 -33.88 8.19 5.36
N GLY A 367 -33.04 9.06 5.94
CA GLY A 367 -33.37 9.83 7.14
C GLY A 367 -33.36 9.02 8.44
N THR A 368 -32.82 7.80 8.45
CA THR A 368 -32.73 7.02 9.70
C THR A 368 -31.46 7.40 10.46
N PRO A 369 -31.52 7.55 11.81
CA PRO A 369 -30.35 7.88 12.61
C PRO A 369 -29.19 6.90 12.41
N ARG A 370 -27.96 7.42 12.41
CA ARG A 370 -26.72 6.66 12.34
C ARG A 370 -25.81 7.04 13.50
N PRO A 371 -25.11 6.07 14.12
CA PRO A 371 -24.02 6.34 15.07
C PRO A 371 -22.97 7.27 14.46
N THR A 372 -22.66 8.37 15.16
CA THR A 372 -21.64 9.33 14.70
C THR A 372 -20.65 9.69 15.79
N SER A 373 -21.06 9.67 17.05
CA SER A 373 -20.19 10.05 18.16
C SER A 373 -19.21 8.94 18.52
N VAL A 374 -18.09 9.30 19.15
CA VAL A 374 -17.08 8.35 19.62
C VAL A 374 -17.71 7.28 20.52
N ARG A 375 -18.56 7.67 21.48
CA ARG A 375 -19.23 6.74 22.40
C ARG A 375 -20.18 5.74 21.75
N GLU A 376 -20.72 6.06 20.57
CA GLU A 376 -21.63 5.17 19.83
C GLU A 376 -20.86 4.24 18.89
N VAL A 377 -19.78 4.74 18.29
CA VAL A 377 -19.06 4.05 17.22
C VAL A 377 -17.88 3.23 17.75
N PHE A 378 -17.10 3.78 18.68
CA PHE A 378 -15.85 3.18 19.15
C PHE A 378 -16.00 1.75 19.65
N PRO A 379 -16.98 1.40 20.52
CA PRO A 379 -17.13 0.02 21.01
C PRO A 379 -17.29 -0.98 19.85
N THR A 380 -18.20 -0.69 18.92
CA THR A 380 -18.45 -1.56 17.75
C THR A 380 -17.20 -1.71 16.89
N LEU A 381 -16.46 -0.62 16.69
CA LEU A 381 -15.22 -0.60 15.92
C LEU A 381 -14.16 -1.52 16.53
N VAL A 382 -13.86 -1.36 17.83
CA VAL A 382 -12.78 -2.12 18.47
C VAL A 382 -13.13 -3.58 18.70
N TYR A 383 -14.40 -3.92 19.00
CA TYR A 383 -14.82 -5.32 19.06
C TYR A 383 -14.72 -6.00 17.70
N GLY A 384 -15.05 -5.30 16.61
CA GLY A 384 -14.84 -5.83 15.25
C GLY A 384 -13.37 -6.05 14.92
N GLN A 385 -12.49 -5.12 15.30
CA GLN A 385 -11.04 -5.27 15.13
C GLN A 385 -10.46 -6.41 15.99
N TYR A 386 -10.93 -6.56 17.24
CA TYR A 386 -10.52 -7.66 18.11
C TYR A 386 -11.01 -9.00 17.58
N ALA A 387 -12.22 -9.08 17.04
CA ALA A 387 -12.71 -10.28 16.36
C ALA A 387 -11.84 -10.66 15.14
N ASN A 388 -11.32 -9.68 14.38
CA ASN A 388 -10.37 -9.96 13.30
C ASN A 388 -9.05 -10.54 13.82
N VAL A 389 -8.56 -10.09 14.98
CA VAL A 389 -7.39 -10.67 15.65
C VAL A 389 -7.67 -12.10 16.10
N LEU A 390 -8.80 -12.35 16.76
CA LEU A 390 -9.18 -13.70 17.19
C LEU A 390 -9.42 -14.67 16.04
N ALA A 391 -9.80 -14.18 14.86
CA ALA A 391 -10.00 -15.03 13.68
C ALA A 391 -8.71 -15.76 13.20
N TYR A 392 -7.54 -15.34 13.68
CA TYR A 392 -6.28 -16.06 13.44
C TYR A 392 -6.09 -17.29 14.33
N GLU A 393 -6.96 -17.52 15.32
CA GLU A 393 -6.89 -18.69 16.20
C GLU A 393 -6.94 -20.00 15.42
N ASP A 394 -7.74 -20.11 14.36
CA ASP A 394 -7.78 -21.29 13.48
C ASP A 394 -6.48 -21.53 12.69
N LYS A 395 -5.64 -20.50 12.53
CA LYS A 395 -4.41 -20.53 11.73
C LYS A 395 -3.14 -20.56 12.55
N VAL A 396 -3.22 -20.06 13.78
CA VAL A 396 -2.10 -19.93 14.72
C VAL A 396 -2.26 -20.91 15.88
N GLY A 397 -3.48 -21.10 16.39
CA GLY A 397 -3.78 -21.90 17.58
C GLY A 397 -3.44 -23.39 17.50
N PRO A 398 -3.55 -24.09 16.36
CA PRO A 398 -3.20 -25.52 16.29
C PRO A 398 -1.73 -25.80 16.62
N ASP A 399 -0.84 -24.92 16.17
CA ASP A 399 0.58 -24.92 16.50
C ASP A 399 1.16 -23.50 16.29
N PRO A 400 1.23 -22.68 17.36
CA PRO A 400 1.78 -21.34 17.25
C PRO A 400 3.26 -21.33 16.86
N HIS A 401 4.02 -22.39 17.18
CA HIS A 401 5.44 -22.49 16.82
C HIS A 401 5.63 -22.69 15.32
N GLU A 402 4.69 -23.35 14.63
CA GLU A 402 4.78 -23.60 13.19
C GLU A 402 3.97 -22.61 12.33
N ALA A 403 3.38 -21.58 12.94
CA ALA A 403 2.58 -20.59 12.23
C ALA A 403 3.36 -19.95 11.05
N PRO A 404 2.81 -19.94 9.81
CA PRO A 404 3.51 -19.39 8.66
C PRO A 404 3.79 -17.88 8.81
N LEU A 405 4.98 -17.42 8.40
CA LEU A 405 5.38 -16.01 8.50
C LEU A 405 4.39 -15.05 7.80
N GLU A 406 3.81 -15.46 6.68
CA GLU A 406 2.77 -14.71 5.96
C GLU A 406 1.51 -14.49 6.84
N VAL A 407 1.12 -15.51 7.62
CA VAL A 407 -0.02 -15.42 8.55
C VAL A 407 0.34 -14.49 9.71
N LEU A 408 1.52 -14.64 10.30
CA LEU A 408 2.02 -13.80 11.39
C LEU A 408 2.15 -12.33 10.98
N HIS A 409 2.57 -12.07 9.73
CA HIS A 409 2.62 -10.71 9.19
C HIS A 409 1.23 -10.07 9.09
N ARG A 410 0.22 -10.81 8.63
CA ARG A 410 -1.16 -10.31 8.56
C ARG A 410 -1.74 -10.08 9.95
N LEU A 411 -1.52 -11.02 10.88
CA LEU A 411 -1.87 -10.87 12.29
C LEU A 411 -1.26 -9.58 12.87
N ARG A 412 0.04 -9.33 12.62
CA ARG A 412 0.71 -8.10 13.05
C ARG A 412 0.02 -6.84 12.54
N ILE A 413 -0.46 -6.83 11.31
CA ILE A 413 -1.19 -5.69 10.75
C ILE A 413 -2.48 -5.44 11.53
N ASP A 414 -3.25 -6.50 11.81
CA ASP A 414 -4.53 -6.38 12.53
C ASP A 414 -4.33 -6.00 14.00
N VAL A 415 -3.34 -6.58 14.69
CA VAL A 415 -2.94 -6.18 16.05
C VAL A 415 -2.53 -4.71 16.09
N LYS A 416 -1.76 -4.25 15.10
CA LYS A 416 -1.35 -2.84 14.98
C LYS A 416 -2.55 -1.92 14.78
N ILE A 417 -3.52 -2.30 13.94
CA ILE A 417 -4.75 -1.52 13.73
C ILE A 417 -5.53 -1.39 15.04
N LEU A 418 -5.69 -2.49 15.77
CA LEU A 418 -6.36 -2.51 17.07
C LEU A 418 -5.63 -1.62 18.08
N ARG A 419 -4.32 -1.81 18.23
CA ARG A 419 -3.47 -1.00 19.13
C ARG A 419 -3.58 0.49 18.81
N TYR A 420 -3.44 0.86 17.54
CA TYR A 420 -3.53 2.26 17.09
C TYR A 420 -4.89 2.86 17.37
N THR A 421 -5.96 2.09 17.21
CA THR A 421 -7.30 2.55 17.54
C THR A 421 -7.40 2.84 19.04
N PHE A 422 -6.89 1.97 19.92
CA PHE A 422 -6.84 2.25 21.36
C PHE A 422 -5.98 3.48 21.70
N GLU A 423 -4.77 3.58 21.15
CA GLU A 423 -3.87 4.73 21.42
C GLU A 423 -4.46 6.06 20.96
N PHE A 424 -5.18 6.08 19.83
CA PHE A 424 -5.81 7.31 19.34
C PHE A 424 -6.94 7.81 20.24
N PHE A 425 -7.68 6.90 20.87
CA PHE A 425 -8.83 7.23 21.71
C PHE A 425 -8.55 7.12 23.22
N GLN A 426 -7.30 6.89 23.62
CA GLN A 426 -6.91 6.67 25.01
C GLN A 426 -7.43 7.75 25.98
N GLU A 427 -7.53 9.00 25.54
CA GLU A 427 -8.02 10.15 26.33
C GLU A 427 -9.47 9.91 26.85
N VAL A 428 -10.30 9.20 26.08
CA VAL A 428 -11.70 8.92 26.43
C VAL A 428 -11.93 7.54 27.05
N LEU A 429 -10.89 6.72 27.22
CA LEU A 429 -11.00 5.37 27.77
C LEU A 429 -10.72 5.33 29.28
N GLY A 430 -10.99 4.17 29.89
CA GLY A 430 -10.60 3.85 31.27
C GLY A 430 -9.09 3.64 31.43
N ASP A 431 -8.62 3.56 32.68
CA ASP A 431 -7.20 3.36 32.98
C ASP A 431 -6.69 2.00 32.49
N GLU A 432 -7.56 1.01 32.40
CA GLU A 432 -7.31 -0.32 31.86
C GLU A 432 -6.82 -0.26 30.40
N ALA A 433 -7.18 0.78 29.65
CA ALA A 433 -6.74 0.95 28.27
C ALA A 433 -5.22 1.04 28.15
N LYS A 434 -4.52 1.58 29.16
CA LYS A 434 -3.04 1.61 29.19
C LYS A 434 -2.48 0.18 29.21
N GLN A 435 -3.08 -0.70 30.00
CA GLN A 435 -2.66 -2.09 30.10
C GLN A 435 -3.03 -2.89 28.84
N THR A 436 -4.21 -2.65 28.25
CA THR A 436 -4.58 -3.21 26.95
C THR A 436 -3.60 -2.82 25.85
N ILE A 437 -3.25 -1.52 25.75
CA ILE A 437 -2.27 -1.01 24.78
C ILE A 437 -0.90 -1.67 25.02
N LYS A 438 -0.47 -1.81 26.27
CA LYS A 438 0.80 -2.45 26.63
C LYS A 438 0.86 -3.90 26.16
N ARG A 439 -0.19 -4.69 26.42
CA ARG A 439 -0.28 -6.09 25.97
C ARG A 439 -0.28 -6.20 24.44
N LEU A 440 -1.10 -5.39 23.76
CA LEU A 440 -1.12 -5.35 22.29
C LEU A 440 0.22 -4.94 21.70
N LYS A 441 0.93 -4.01 22.36
CA LYS A 441 2.28 -3.59 21.97
C LYS A 441 3.27 -4.75 22.10
N SER A 442 3.26 -5.49 23.20
CA SER A 442 4.13 -6.65 23.42
C SER A 442 4.03 -7.67 22.29
N LEU A 443 2.81 -8.12 21.98
CA LEU A 443 2.56 -9.02 20.85
C LEU A 443 3.00 -8.42 19.51
N GLN A 444 2.70 -7.13 19.28
CA GLN A 444 3.06 -6.46 18.03
C GLN A 444 4.57 -6.29 17.86
N ASP A 445 5.31 -6.11 18.96
CA ASP A 445 6.76 -5.92 18.97
C ASP A 445 7.43 -7.27 18.66
N ASN A 446 7.07 -8.37 19.33
CA ASN A 446 7.54 -9.72 18.97
C ASN A 446 7.28 -10.09 17.50
N LEU A 447 6.05 -9.89 17.01
CA LEU A 447 5.71 -10.09 15.60
C LEU A 447 6.47 -9.14 14.65
N GLY A 448 6.77 -7.94 15.13
CA GLY A 448 7.53 -6.93 14.40
C GLY A 448 8.97 -7.33 14.21
N ASP A 449 9.63 -7.71 15.30
CA ASP A 449 11.03 -8.12 15.31
C ASP A 449 11.23 -9.37 14.45
N MET A 450 10.29 -10.33 14.50
CA MET A 450 10.36 -11.54 13.67
C MET A 450 10.24 -11.22 12.17
N HIS A 451 9.31 -10.34 11.82
CA HIS A 451 9.14 -9.90 10.44
C HIS A 451 10.36 -9.11 9.95
N ASP A 452 10.88 -8.24 10.80
CA ASP A 452 12.01 -7.39 10.49
C ASP A 452 13.32 -8.20 10.33
N ALA A 453 13.53 -9.24 11.13
CA ALA A 453 14.63 -10.18 10.97
C ALA A 453 14.49 -11.00 9.67
N ALA A 454 13.28 -11.45 9.32
CA ALA A 454 13.04 -12.15 8.07
C ALA A 454 13.31 -11.25 6.83
N VAL A 455 12.89 -9.99 6.88
CA VAL A 455 13.21 -9.00 5.83
C VAL A 455 14.71 -8.74 5.77
N ALA A 456 15.41 -8.70 6.90
CA ALA A 456 16.86 -8.55 6.92
C ALA A 456 17.56 -9.69 6.19
N VAL A 457 17.16 -10.94 6.43
CA VAL A 457 17.69 -12.11 5.71
C VAL A 457 17.45 -12.00 4.20
N GLU A 458 16.25 -11.57 3.77
CA GLU A 458 15.95 -11.36 2.35
C GLU A 458 16.86 -10.29 1.72
N LEU A 459 17.06 -9.15 2.40
CA LEU A 459 17.92 -8.07 1.92
C LEU A 459 19.39 -8.48 1.83
N LEU A 460 19.89 -9.21 2.83
CA LEU A 460 21.27 -9.71 2.85
C LEU A 460 21.53 -10.70 1.72
N ASN A 461 20.59 -11.63 1.47
CA ASN A 461 20.70 -12.54 0.33
C ASN A 461 20.67 -11.79 -1.01
N GLY A 462 19.78 -10.80 -1.17
CA GLY A 462 19.75 -9.97 -2.38
C GLY A 462 21.05 -9.15 -2.58
N PHE A 463 21.65 -8.68 -1.48
CA PHE A 463 22.95 -8.01 -1.52
C PHE A 463 24.07 -8.96 -1.95
N LYS A 464 24.11 -10.20 -1.44
CA LYS A 464 25.09 -11.21 -1.88
C LYS A 464 25.00 -11.50 -3.38
N GLU A 465 23.79 -11.58 -3.92
CA GLU A 465 23.57 -11.88 -5.34
C GLU A 465 23.94 -10.70 -6.26
N SER A 466 23.65 -9.47 -5.84
CA SER A 466 23.78 -8.28 -6.70
C SER A 466 25.02 -7.44 -6.43
N GLY A 467 25.64 -7.57 -5.26
CA GLY A 467 26.70 -6.69 -4.76
C GLY A 467 26.23 -5.28 -4.41
N HIS A 468 24.93 -4.97 -4.52
CA HIS A 468 24.37 -3.63 -4.34
C HIS A 468 23.21 -3.64 -3.34
N TRP A 469 23.20 -2.66 -2.45
CA TRP A 469 22.11 -2.55 -1.46
C TRP A 469 20.81 -2.08 -2.13
N GLY A 470 19.71 -2.78 -1.83
CA GLY A 470 18.37 -2.38 -2.26
C GLY A 470 17.98 -2.76 -3.69
N ASP A 471 18.85 -3.45 -4.44
CA ASP A 471 18.50 -3.95 -5.77
C ASP A 471 17.72 -5.27 -5.70
N LYS A 472 16.70 -5.40 -6.56
CA LYS A 472 15.91 -6.63 -6.66
C LYS A 472 16.46 -7.45 -7.80
N SER A 473 17.37 -8.38 -7.48
CA SER A 473 17.81 -9.50 -8.33
C SER A 473 17.63 -9.26 -9.84
N THR A 474 18.43 -8.38 -10.44
CA THR A 474 18.72 -8.50 -11.87
C THR A 474 19.97 -9.34 -11.99
N SER A 475 19.78 -10.54 -12.52
CA SER A 475 20.76 -11.62 -12.66
C SER A 475 21.84 -11.30 -13.70
N ASP A 476 22.56 -10.19 -13.53
CA ASP A 476 23.67 -9.76 -14.39
C ASP A 476 24.77 -9.11 -13.53
N GLY A 477 25.41 -9.91 -12.67
CA GLY A 477 26.57 -9.48 -11.88
C GLY A 477 27.51 -10.64 -11.60
N GLU A 478 28.69 -10.63 -12.20
CA GLU A 478 29.78 -11.57 -11.87
C GLU A 478 30.28 -11.29 -10.44
N GLY A 479 29.90 -12.14 -9.50
CA GLY A 479 30.33 -12.05 -8.10
C GLY A 479 31.84 -12.18 -7.93
N LYS A 480 32.44 -11.17 -7.30
CA LYS A 480 33.78 -11.24 -6.69
C LYS A 480 33.67 -10.81 -5.23
N ASN A 481 33.79 -11.76 -4.29
CA ASN A 481 34.58 -11.68 -3.03
C ASN A 481 34.18 -12.80 -2.03
N ASN A 482 34.73 -14.00 -2.22
CA ASN A 482 34.41 -15.20 -1.41
C ASN A 482 34.66 -15.07 0.12
N ALA A 483 35.44 -14.09 0.60
CA ALA A 483 35.67 -13.86 2.03
C ALA A 483 34.61 -12.94 2.67
N VAL A 484 34.12 -11.95 1.92
CA VAL A 484 33.06 -11.04 2.36
C VAL A 484 31.73 -11.78 2.46
N ASP A 485 31.51 -12.76 1.58
CA ASP A 485 30.32 -13.62 1.62
C ASP A 485 30.20 -14.41 2.93
N GLY A 486 31.31 -14.89 3.49
CA GLY A 486 31.31 -15.69 4.72
C GLY A 486 30.90 -14.88 5.97
N HIS A 487 31.25 -13.59 6.03
CA HIS A 487 30.86 -12.71 7.13
C HIS A 487 29.37 -12.34 7.05
N ILE A 488 28.88 -12.10 5.83
CA ILE A 488 27.45 -11.86 5.59
C ILE A 488 26.65 -13.12 5.93
N ASP A 489 27.15 -14.31 5.61
CA ASP A 489 26.54 -15.59 5.99
C ASP A 489 26.45 -15.77 7.50
N ALA A 490 27.47 -15.38 8.24
CA ALA A 490 27.44 -15.40 9.70
C ALA A 490 26.36 -14.46 10.27
N PHE A 491 26.17 -13.28 9.65
CA PHE A 491 25.11 -12.35 10.05
C PHE A 491 23.71 -12.83 9.66
N ILE A 492 23.56 -13.46 8.50
CA ILE A 492 22.31 -14.14 8.10
C ILE A 492 21.94 -15.21 9.13
N HIS A 493 22.90 -16.08 9.50
CA HIS A 493 22.67 -17.12 10.50
C HIS A 493 22.26 -16.53 11.85
N TYR A 494 22.91 -15.45 12.30
CA TYR A 494 22.53 -14.72 13.51
C TYR A 494 21.06 -14.25 13.45
N LYS A 495 20.61 -13.72 12.31
CA LYS A 495 19.21 -13.31 12.12
C LYS A 495 18.23 -14.48 12.05
N GLU A 496 18.64 -15.62 11.49
CA GLU A 496 17.82 -16.83 11.51
C GLU A 496 17.65 -17.40 12.93
N GLU A 497 18.69 -17.33 13.77
CA GLU A 497 18.61 -17.69 15.20
C GLU A 497 17.69 -16.74 15.97
N GLU A 498 17.75 -15.43 15.69
CA GLU A 498 16.83 -14.43 16.24
C GLU A 498 15.36 -14.76 15.90
N ILE A 499 15.07 -15.13 14.65
CA ILE A 499 13.71 -15.55 14.22
C ILE A 499 13.26 -16.78 15.01
N LYS A 500 14.13 -17.78 15.21
CA LYS A 500 13.80 -19.00 15.99
C LYS A 500 13.45 -18.64 17.42
N LYS A 501 14.28 -17.82 18.09
CA LYS A 501 14.03 -17.36 19.46
C LYS A 501 12.70 -16.62 19.59
N LEU A 502 12.43 -15.67 18.68
CA LEU A 502 11.17 -14.91 18.69
C LEU A 502 9.95 -15.80 18.46
N ARG A 503 10.11 -16.87 17.65
CA ARG A 503 9.08 -17.89 17.40
C ARG A 503 8.82 -18.77 18.62
N ASP A 504 9.83 -19.03 19.44
CA ASP A 504 9.67 -19.75 20.70
C ASP A 504 8.97 -18.90 21.78
N GLU A 505 9.14 -17.57 21.75
CA GLU A 505 8.47 -16.63 22.66
C GLU A 505 7.02 -16.31 22.24
N PHE A 506 6.73 -16.38 20.94
CA PHE A 506 5.45 -16.01 20.34
C PHE A 506 4.20 -16.69 20.96
N PRO A 507 4.17 -18.00 21.28
CA PRO A 507 3.00 -18.64 21.87
C PRO A 507 2.54 -17.97 23.18
N ALA A 508 3.48 -17.57 24.04
CA ALA A 508 3.16 -16.91 25.31
C ALA A 508 2.58 -15.51 25.08
N GLU A 509 3.14 -14.75 24.13
CA GLU A 509 2.60 -13.45 23.72
C GLU A 509 1.20 -13.59 23.11
N TRP A 510 0.99 -14.63 22.30
CA TRP A 510 -0.30 -14.93 21.68
C TRP A 510 -1.38 -15.28 22.69
N GLU A 511 -1.09 -16.19 23.62
CA GLU A 511 -2.00 -16.58 24.71
C GLU A 511 -2.36 -15.40 25.61
N SER A 512 -1.43 -14.46 25.81
CA SER A 512 -1.68 -13.25 26.58
C SER A 512 -2.77 -12.32 26.00
N ILE A 513 -3.12 -12.51 24.72
CA ILE A 513 -4.15 -11.75 24.01
C ILE A 513 -5.42 -12.58 23.79
N THR A 514 -5.29 -13.87 23.48
CA THR A 514 -6.46 -14.75 23.25
C THR A 514 -7.11 -15.24 24.55
N GLY A 515 -6.39 -15.16 25.67
CA GLY A 515 -6.87 -15.61 26.97
C GLY A 515 -8.08 -14.82 27.51
N PRO A 516 -8.88 -15.44 28.40
CA PRO A 516 -10.10 -14.82 28.95
C PRO A 516 -9.82 -13.55 29.77
N GLU A 517 -8.66 -13.47 30.42
CA GLU A 517 -8.25 -12.30 31.21
C GLU A 517 -8.11 -11.05 30.34
N PHE A 518 -7.51 -11.20 29.15
CA PHE A 518 -7.38 -10.10 28.21
C PHE A 518 -8.75 -9.63 27.71
N GLY A 519 -9.64 -10.56 27.35
CA GLY A 519 -11.00 -10.24 26.92
C GLY A 519 -11.79 -9.43 27.97
N LYS A 520 -11.60 -9.72 29.25
CA LYS A 520 -12.24 -8.99 30.35
C LYS A 520 -11.65 -7.57 30.50
N MET A 521 -10.33 -7.45 30.56
CA MET A 521 -9.62 -6.16 30.61
C MET A 521 -9.95 -5.28 29.39
N PHE A 522 -10.07 -5.89 28.21
CA PHE A 522 -10.46 -5.23 26.97
C PHE A 522 -11.86 -4.61 27.08
N ALA A 523 -12.82 -5.35 27.64
CA ALA A 523 -14.17 -4.85 27.87
C ALA A 523 -14.21 -3.73 28.92
N GLU A 524 -13.44 -3.87 30.01
CA GLU A 524 -13.33 -2.86 31.08
C GLU A 524 -12.75 -1.54 30.54
N SER A 525 -11.75 -1.61 29.66
CA SER A 525 -11.15 -0.45 29.00
C SER A 525 -12.17 0.39 28.23
N ILE A 526 -13.13 -0.28 27.57
CA ILE A 526 -14.22 0.37 26.82
C ILE A 526 -15.28 0.90 27.79
N ALA A 527 -15.62 0.13 28.82
CA ALA A 527 -16.61 0.53 29.82
C ALA A 527 -16.23 1.84 30.54
N GLY A 528 -14.92 2.09 30.73
CA GLY A 528 -14.38 3.33 31.29
C GLY A 528 -14.83 4.61 30.57
N MET A 529 -15.18 4.52 29.28
CA MET A 529 -15.73 5.65 28.51
C MET A 529 -17.07 6.14 29.05
N TYR A 530 -17.86 5.25 29.67
CA TYR A 530 -19.19 5.56 30.19
C TYR A 530 -19.18 5.92 31.68
N SER A 531 -18.07 5.67 32.39
CA SER A 531 -17.95 5.93 33.83
C SER A 531 -17.33 7.30 34.16
N LYS A 532 -16.57 7.91 33.24
CA LYS A 532 -16.12 9.30 33.35
C LYS A 532 -17.33 10.25 33.29
N LYS A 533 -17.69 10.87 34.43
CA LYS A 533 -18.67 11.98 34.45
C LYS A 533 -18.14 13.15 33.59
N ILE A 534 -18.92 13.53 32.58
CA ILE A 534 -18.67 14.62 31.59
C ILE A 534 -18.53 16.01 32.25
#